data_AF-A0A5N7SAV6-F1
#
_entry.id   AF-A0A5N7SAV6-F1
#
_cell.length_a   1.000
_cell.length_b   1.000
_cell.length_c   1.000
_cell.angle_alpha   90.00
_cell.angle_beta   90.00
_cell.angle_gamma   90.00
#
_symmetry.space_group_name_H-M   'P 1'
#
loop_
_entity.id
_entity.type
_entity.pdbx_description
1 polymer ?
#
loop_
_entity_poly.entity_id
_entity_poly.type
_entity_poly.pdbx_seq_one_letter_code
_entity_poly.pdbx_strand_id
1 'polypeptide(L)'
;MSRLHALPLLMTLLLLPALPALAQSAAPAPAARPAPAAPLPAWEQLSEAQRESLLAPLRDRWNSADAGQRQRMLSHGQRWQSMSPEERDKARRGLRRFEHMSPEQREQARALFGQMRDLPPAQRDALRERWSQMTPEQRKDWVRENPPPAKPR
;
A
#
# COMPACT_ATOMS: atom_id res chain seq x y z
N MET A 1 -14.39 47.60 50.37
CA MET A 1 -15.84 47.84 50.33
C MET A 1 -16.23 48.24 48.93
N SER A 2 -17.31 47.62 48.43
CA SER A 2 -18.19 48.08 47.34
C SER A 2 -17.56 48.33 45.96
N ARG A 3 -17.80 47.52 44.93
CA ARG A 3 -19.06 47.06 44.28
C ARG A 3 -19.35 47.85 42.99
N LEU A 4 -19.64 47.06 41.94
CA LEU A 4 -20.59 47.28 40.83
C LEU A 4 -20.12 48.27 39.73
N HIS A 5 -19.88 47.84 38.49
CA HIS A 5 -20.81 47.34 37.46
C HIS A 5 -21.92 48.33 37.07
N ALA A 6 -21.88 48.82 35.82
CA ALA A 6 -23.05 49.05 34.97
C ALA A 6 -22.64 49.36 33.50
N LEU A 7 -23.05 48.48 32.58
CA LEU A 7 -23.23 48.73 31.13
C LEU A 7 -24.38 49.75 30.91
N PRO A 8 -24.46 50.49 29.78
CA PRO A 8 -25.21 50.03 28.57
C PRO A 8 -24.65 50.58 27.21
N LEU A 9 -24.65 49.81 26.10
CA LEU A 9 -25.71 49.64 25.09
C LEU A 9 -26.13 50.94 24.36
N LEU A 10 -25.83 51.06 23.06
CA LEU A 10 -26.77 51.61 22.07
C LEU A 10 -26.36 51.31 20.61
N MET A 11 -27.32 50.74 19.88
CA MET A 11 -27.31 50.50 18.43
C MET A 11 -27.10 51.78 17.63
N THR A 12 -26.28 51.71 16.58
CA THR A 12 -26.32 52.65 15.45
C THR A 12 -26.24 51.92 14.11
N LEU A 13 -27.39 51.96 13.44
CA LEU A 13 -27.69 52.07 12.01
C LEU A 13 -26.79 51.42 10.93
N LEU A 14 -27.50 50.62 10.14
CA LEU A 14 -27.21 50.10 8.80
C LEU A 14 -26.89 51.22 7.77
N LEU A 15 -25.83 51.05 6.98
CA LEU A 15 -25.75 51.65 5.64
C LEU A 15 -24.93 50.75 4.71
N LEU A 16 -25.62 50.10 3.76
CA LEU A 16 -25.06 49.25 2.71
C LEU A 16 -24.72 50.12 1.48
N PRO A 17 -23.47 50.23 1.03
CA PRO A 17 -23.18 50.73 -0.31
C PRO A 17 -23.27 49.57 -1.31
N ALA A 18 -24.21 49.68 -2.25
CA ALA A 18 -24.30 48.83 -3.42
C ALA A 18 -23.09 49.07 -4.33
N LEU A 19 -22.26 48.05 -4.52
CA LEU A 19 -21.14 48.09 -5.47
C LEU A 19 -21.64 47.65 -6.86
N PRO A 20 -21.29 48.37 -7.94
CA PRO A 20 -21.68 48.00 -9.29
C PRO A 20 -20.96 46.72 -9.72
N ALA A 21 -21.74 45.74 -10.16
CA ALA A 21 -21.23 44.52 -10.77
C ALA A 21 -20.62 44.83 -12.15
N LEU A 22 -19.30 45.07 -12.18
CA LEU A 22 -18.54 44.92 -13.42
C LEU A 22 -18.42 43.42 -13.71
N ALA A 23 -19.24 42.94 -14.65
CA ALA A 23 -19.11 41.63 -15.25
C ALA A 23 -17.76 41.55 -15.98
N GLN A 24 -16.71 41.14 -15.28
CA GLN A 24 -15.48 40.68 -15.91
C GLN A 24 -15.78 39.33 -16.56
N SER A 25 -16.01 39.35 -17.87
CA SER A 25 -15.94 38.13 -18.68
C SER A 25 -14.47 37.70 -18.72
N ALA A 26 -14.06 36.94 -17.70
CA ALA A 26 -12.76 36.29 -17.68
C ALA A 26 -12.83 35.11 -18.67
N ALA A 27 -12.12 35.22 -19.79
CA ALA A 27 -11.84 34.08 -20.63
C ALA A 27 -11.22 32.96 -19.76
N PRO A 28 -11.62 31.67 -19.95
CA PRO A 28 -11.03 30.60 -19.17
C PRO A 28 -9.53 30.56 -19.45
N ALA A 29 -8.72 30.85 -18.43
CA ALA A 29 -7.29 30.68 -18.50
C ALA A 29 -7.00 29.21 -18.90
N PRO A 30 -6.01 28.95 -19.77
CA PRO A 30 -5.62 27.58 -20.08
C PRO A 30 -5.25 26.89 -18.77
N ALA A 31 -5.89 25.77 -18.47
CA ALA A 31 -5.62 24.99 -17.26
C ALA A 31 -4.12 24.70 -17.20
N ALA A 32 -3.43 25.36 -16.26
CA ALA A 32 -2.03 25.13 -16.02
C ALA A 32 -1.84 23.65 -15.71
N ARG A 33 -1.02 22.95 -16.51
CA ARG A 33 -0.64 21.57 -16.20
C ARG A 33 -0.02 21.58 -14.80
N PRO A 34 -0.45 20.70 -13.89
CA PRO A 34 0.15 20.65 -12.56
C PRO A 34 1.66 20.43 -12.72
N ALA A 35 2.45 21.33 -12.14
CA ALA A 35 3.89 21.17 -12.10
C ALA A 35 4.24 19.81 -11.48
N PRO A 36 5.29 19.13 -11.95
CA PRO A 36 5.71 17.86 -11.35
C PRO A 36 5.93 18.06 -9.85
N ALA A 37 5.25 17.25 -9.04
CA ALA A 37 5.40 17.29 -7.60
C ALA A 37 6.86 17.05 -7.22
N ALA A 38 7.39 17.86 -6.29
CA ALA A 38 8.72 17.65 -5.75
C ALA A 38 8.84 16.21 -5.19
N PRO A 39 10.01 15.55 -5.33
CA PRO A 39 10.21 14.21 -4.83
C PRO A 39 9.97 14.16 -3.31
N LEU A 40 9.27 13.12 -2.86
CA LEU A 40 9.02 12.91 -1.43
C LEU A 40 10.34 12.67 -0.67
N PRO A 41 10.43 13.09 0.60
CA PRO A 41 11.63 12.91 1.42
C PRO A 41 11.99 11.43 1.59
N ALA A 42 13.29 11.15 1.72
CA ALA A 42 13.75 9.81 2.07
C ALA A 42 13.32 9.41 3.49
N TRP A 43 13.29 8.12 3.80
CA TRP A 43 12.92 7.61 5.12
C TRP A 43 13.69 8.28 6.28
N GLU A 44 14.99 8.52 6.08
CA GLU A 44 15.88 9.16 7.06
C GLU A 44 15.52 10.63 7.34
N GLN A 45 14.78 11.28 6.44
CA GLN A 45 14.38 12.69 6.54
C GLN A 45 12.97 12.87 7.11
N LEU A 46 12.23 11.78 7.34
CA LEU A 46 10.89 11.85 7.94
C LEU A 46 10.97 12.29 9.41
N SER A 47 10.04 13.15 9.83
CA SER A 47 9.86 13.49 11.23
C SER A 47 9.36 12.26 12.02
N GLU A 48 9.52 12.29 13.34
CA GLU A 48 9.04 11.22 14.21
C GLU A 48 7.54 10.98 14.03
N ALA A 49 6.73 12.04 14.02
CA ALA A 49 5.29 11.95 13.78
C ALA A 49 4.95 11.31 12.41
N GLN A 50 5.74 11.59 11.37
CA GLN A 50 5.55 10.97 10.06
C GLN A 50 5.89 9.47 10.10
N ARG A 51 7.02 9.09 10.68
CA ARG A 51 7.39 7.67 10.85
C ARG A 51 6.33 6.92 11.66
N GLU A 52 5.86 7.50 12.75
CA GLU A 52 4.81 6.91 13.59
C GLU A 52 3.52 6.67 12.82
N SER A 53 3.09 7.61 11.97
CA SER A 53 1.88 7.42 11.15
C SER A 53 2.04 6.29 10.13
N LEU A 54 3.22 6.12 9.54
CA LEU A 54 3.52 5.03 8.61
C LEU A 54 3.63 3.67 9.30
N LEU A 55 4.13 3.64 10.54
CA LEU A 55 4.32 2.42 11.32
C LEU A 55 3.07 2.01 12.11
N ALA A 56 2.14 2.93 12.38
CA ALA A 56 0.93 2.66 13.17
C ALA A 56 0.14 1.42 12.68
N PRO A 57 -0.14 1.23 11.37
CA PRO A 57 -0.86 0.05 10.90
C PRO A 57 -0.11 -1.28 11.10
N LEU A 58 1.23 -1.23 11.23
CA LEU A 58 2.03 -2.41 11.54
C LEU A 58 1.97 -2.73 13.04
N ARG A 59 2.06 -1.69 13.89
CA ARG A 59 1.92 -1.81 15.35
C ARG A 59 0.54 -2.35 15.73
N ASP A 60 -0.52 -1.85 15.12
CA ASP A 60 -1.89 -2.28 15.41
C ASP A 60 -2.10 -3.76 15.02
N ARG A 61 -1.58 -4.16 13.86
CA ARG A 61 -1.55 -5.57 13.42
C ARG A 61 -0.75 -6.46 14.36
N TRP A 62 0.39 -5.99 14.87
CA TRP A 62 1.18 -6.73 15.85
C TRP A 62 0.44 -6.92 17.18
N ASN A 63 -0.21 -5.87 17.68
CA ASN A 63 -0.91 -5.90 18.96
C ASN A 63 -2.17 -6.79 18.91
N SER A 64 -2.88 -6.81 17.78
CA SER A 64 -4.05 -7.67 17.55
C SER A 64 -3.70 -9.12 17.18
N ALA A 65 -2.44 -9.39 16.81
CA ALA A 65 -2.01 -10.72 16.39
C ALA A 65 -1.91 -11.71 17.57
N ASP A 66 -2.30 -12.96 17.31
CA ASP A 66 -2.03 -14.08 18.21
C ASP A 66 -0.53 -14.48 18.22
N ALA A 67 -0.17 -15.43 19.09
CA ALA A 67 1.22 -15.87 19.23
C ALA A 67 1.81 -16.43 17.91
N GLY A 68 1.02 -17.21 17.16
CA GLY A 68 1.46 -17.79 15.90
C GLY A 68 1.64 -16.73 14.81
N GLN A 69 0.73 -15.76 14.74
CA GLN A 69 0.80 -14.62 13.83
C GLN A 69 2.02 -13.74 14.12
N ARG A 70 2.28 -13.41 15.40
CA ARG A 70 3.48 -12.67 15.83
C ARG A 70 4.76 -13.40 15.46
N GLN A 71 4.83 -14.71 15.69
CA GLN A 71 5.98 -15.52 15.30
C GLN A 71 6.24 -15.47 13.79
N ARG A 72 5.19 -15.55 12.96
CA ARG A 72 5.31 -15.41 11.50
C ARG A 72 5.82 -14.03 11.10
N MET A 73 5.29 -12.96 11.71
CA MET A 73 5.73 -11.58 11.46
C MET A 73 7.23 -11.39 11.78
N LEU A 74 7.69 -11.85 12.95
CA LEU A 74 9.11 -11.80 13.32
C LEU A 74 9.98 -12.60 12.35
N SER A 75 9.56 -13.82 12.02
CA SER A 75 10.29 -14.70 11.10
C SER A 75 10.44 -14.07 9.71
N HIS A 76 9.42 -13.36 9.23
CA HIS A 76 9.51 -12.61 7.98
C HIS A 76 10.50 -11.44 8.08
N GLY A 77 10.45 -10.67 9.17
CA GLY A 77 11.36 -9.55 9.40
C GLY A 77 12.83 -9.99 9.46
N GLN A 78 13.12 -11.05 10.21
CA GLN A 78 14.46 -11.64 10.32
C GLN A 78 14.98 -12.12 8.97
N ARG A 79 14.15 -12.84 8.19
CA ARG A 79 14.51 -13.30 6.84
C ARG A 79 14.80 -12.13 5.90
N TRP A 80 14.05 -11.04 5.99
CA TRP A 80 14.29 -9.85 5.20
C TRP A 80 15.61 -9.16 5.57
N GLN A 81 15.90 -9.07 6.87
CA GLN A 81 17.15 -8.50 7.38
C GLN A 81 18.36 -9.32 6.92
N SER A 82 18.25 -10.65 6.89
CA SER A 82 19.33 -11.54 6.44
C SER A 82 19.55 -11.57 4.92
N MET A 83 18.64 -11.01 4.12
CA MET A 83 18.80 -10.99 2.66
C MET A 83 19.89 -10.00 2.21
N SER A 84 20.68 -10.41 1.23
CA SER A 84 21.63 -9.54 0.52
C SER A 84 20.89 -8.45 -0.29
N PRO A 85 21.58 -7.36 -0.69
CA PRO A 85 20.98 -6.35 -1.56
C PRO A 85 20.42 -6.92 -2.87
N GLU A 86 21.10 -7.91 -3.46
CA GLU A 86 20.67 -8.59 -4.68
C GLU A 86 19.40 -9.43 -4.45
N GLU A 87 19.36 -10.18 -3.36
CA GLU A 87 18.17 -10.97 -2.99
C GLU A 87 16.96 -10.08 -2.74
N ARG A 88 17.14 -8.95 -2.05
CA ARG A 88 16.07 -7.95 -1.87
C ARG A 88 15.62 -7.37 -3.20
N ASP A 89 16.53 -7.13 -4.15
CA ASP A 89 16.13 -6.65 -5.47
C ASP A 89 15.35 -7.69 -6.27
N LYS A 90 15.79 -8.96 -6.23
CA LYS A 90 15.05 -10.08 -6.81
C LYS A 90 13.65 -10.20 -6.20
N ALA A 91 13.52 -10.04 -4.88
CA ALA A 91 12.24 -10.04 -4.19
C ALA A 91 11.34 -8.88 -4.63
N ARG A 92 11.87 -7.65 -4.72
CA ARG A 92 11.12 -6.49 -5.24
C ARG A 92 10.66 -6.68 -6.69
N ARG A 93 11.53 -7.21 -7.56
CA ARG A 93 11.15 -7.56 -8.95
C ARG A 93 10.04 -8.61 -8.96
N GLY A 94 10.11 -9.60 -8.07
CA GLY A 94 9.07 -10.61 -7.90
C GLY A 94 7.74 -10.02 -7.47
N LEU A 95 7.76 -9.13 -6.47
CA LEU A 95 6.57 -8.42 -5.99
C LEU A 95 5.92 -7.61 -7.11
N ARG A 96 6.70 -6.79 -7.83
CA ARG A 96 6.18 -6.02 -8.98
C ARG A 96 5.51 -6.92 -10.01
N ARG A 97 6.12 -8.05 -10.38
CA ARG A 97 5.47 -9.01 -11.30
C ARG A 97 4.16 -9.53 -10.74
N PHE A 98 4.13 -9.89 -9.46
CA PHE A 98 2.93 -10.43 -8.80
C PHE A 98 1.79 -9.40 -8.72
N GLU A 99 2.10 -8.13 -8.48
CA GLU A 99 1.12 -7.03 -8.45
C GLU A 99 0.43 -6.86 -9.82
N HIS A 100 1.16 -7.06 -10.91
CA HIS A 100 0.63 -6.96 -12.27
C HIS A 100 -0.06 -8.23 -12.78
N MET A 101 -0.09 -9.32 -11.99
CA MET A 101 -0.79 -10.55 -12.36
C MET A 101 -2.32 -10.40 -12.20
N SER A 102 -3.07 -11.01 -13.11
CA SER A 102 -4.52 -11.21 -12.97
C SER A 102 -4.85 -12.12 -11.77
N PRO A 103 -6.09 -12.11 -11.25
CA PRO A 103 -6.50 -13.03 -10.19
C PRO A 103 -6.19 -14.51 -10.49
N GLU A 104 -6.43 -14.95 -11.72
CA GLU A 104 -6.18 -16.32 -12.20
C GLU A 104 -4.67 -16.62 -12.24
N GLN A 105 -3.86 -15.68 -12.74
CA GLN A 105 -2.41 -15.82 -12.76
C GLN A 105 -1.84 -15.88 -11.34
N ARG A 106 -2.38 -15.11 -10.40
CA ARG A 106 -1.99 -15.18 -8.99
C ARG A 106 -2.38 -16.51 -8.37
N GLU A 107 -3.51 -17.09 -8.75
CA GLU A 107 -3.93 -18.42 -8.29
C GLU A 107 -2.98 -19.51 -8.80
N GLN A 108 -2.68 -19.50 -10.09
CA GLN A 108 -1.68 -20.36 -10.70
C GLN A 108 -0.31 -20.24 -10.02
N ALA A 109 0.15 -19.02 -9.77
CA ALA A 109 1.42 -18.78 -9.08
C ALA A 109 1.42 -19.34 -7.64
N ARG A 110 0.31 -19.20 -6.91
CA ARG A 110 0.16 -19.76 -5.56
C ARG A 110 0.15 -21.29 -5.56
N ALA A 111 -0.54 -21.90 -6.52
CA ALA A 111 -0.58 -23.34 -6.71
C ALA A 111 0.81 -23.89 -7.02
N LEU A 112 1.48 -23.33 -8.03
CA LEU A 112 2.84 -23.71 -8.41
C LEU A 112 3.83 -23.54 -7.25
N PHE A 113 3.77 -22.43 -6.53
CA PHE A 113 4.61 -22.20 -5.35
C PHE A 113 4.33 -23.20 -4.24
N GLY A 114 3.06 -23.50 -3.96
CA GLY A 114 2.65 -24.49 -2.97
C GLY A 114 3.27 -25.86 -3.24
N GLN A 115 3.19 -26.32 -4.49
CA GLN A 115 3.80 -27.58 -4.90
C GLN A 115 5.33 -27.53 -4.82
N MET A 116 5.96 -26.45 -5.28
CA MET A 116 7.42 -26.33 -5.26
C MET A 116 8.03 -26.25 -3.86
N ARG A 117 7.31 -25.71 -2.87
CA ARG A 117 7.86 -25.43 -1.53
C ARG A 117 8.42 -26.68 -0.86
N ASP A 118 7.75 -27.81 -1.08
CA ASP A 118 8.03 -29.07 -0.39
C ASP A 118 8.93 -30.00 -1.24
N LEU A 119 9.39 -29.53 -2.42
CA LEU A 119 10.23 -30.30 -3.35
C LEU A 119 11.74 -30.04 -3.20
N PRO A 120 12.60 -31.05 -3.42
CA PRO A 120 14.04 -30.86 -3.59
C PRO A 120 14.37 -29.95 -4.79
N PRO A 121 15.56 -29.29 -4.81
CA PRO A 121 15.92 -28.34 -5.87
C PRO A 121 15.75 -28.89 -7.30
N ALA A 122 16.28 -30.08 -7.59
CA ALA A 122 16.17 -30.70 -8.91
C ALA A 122 14.70 -30.94 -9.34
N GLN A 123 13.83 -31.33 -8.41
CA GLN A 123 12.42 -31.54 -8.69
C GLN A 123 11.66 -30.22 -8.92
N ARG A 124 12.05 -29.15 -8.21
CA ARG A 124 11.52 -27.80 -8.47
C ARG A 124 11.87 -27.32 -9.87
N ASP A 125 13.10 -27.56 -10.32
CA ASP A 125 13.54 -27.14 -11.65
C ASP A 125 12.80 -27.92 -12.74
N ALA A 126 12.64 -29.24 -12.58
CA ALA A 126 11.82 -30.05 -13.48
C ALA A 126 10.36 -29.60 -13.53
N LEU A 127 9.76 -29.23 -12.39
CA LEU A 127 8.40 -28.70 -12.35
C LEU A 127 8.31 -27.34 -13.05
N ARG A 128 9.30 -26.46 -12.87
CA ARG A 128 9.35 -25.15 -13.53
C ARG A 128 9.45 -25.28 -15.04
N GLU A 129 10.25 -26.24 -15.52
CA GLU A 129 10.40 -26.53 -16.95
C GLU A 129 9.09 -27.07 -17.53
N ARG A 130 8.46 -28.05 -16.89
CA ARG A 130 7.14 -28.54 -17.34
C ARG A 130 6.11 -27.41 -17.37
N TRP A 131 6.08 -26.57 -16.35
CA TRP A 131 5.15 -25.44 -16.27
C TRP A 131 5.36 -24.41 -17.39
N SER A 132 6.61 -24.15 -17.79
CA SER A 132 6.93 -23.20 -18.85
C SER A 132 6.37 -23.66 -20.21
N GLN A 133 6.34 -24.97 -20.45
CA GLN A 133 5.86 -25.62 -21.66
C GLN A 133 4.33 -25.78 -21.73
N MET A 134 3.62 -25.66 -20.60
CA MET A 134 2.15 -25.78 -20.56
C MET A 134 1.43 -24.61 -21.24
N THR A 135 0.36 -24.92 -21.98
CA THR A 135 -0.60 -23.94 -22.50
C THR A 135 -1.41 -23.30 -21.36
N PRO A 136 -2.08 -22.15 -21.60
CA PRO A 136 -2.97 -21.55 -20.60
C PRO A 136 -4.06 -22.52 -20.09
N GLU A 137 -4.63 -23.34 -20.96
CA GLU A 137 -5.64 -24.34 -20.63
C GLU A 137 -5.05 -25.45 -19.76
N GLN A 138 -3.88 -25.99 -20.14
CA GLN A 138 -3.18 -27.00 -19.34
C GLN A 138 -2.82 -26.49 -17.94
N ARG A 139 -2.43 -25.21 -17.80
CA ARG A 139 -2.18 -24.60 -16.49
C ARG A 139 -3.45 -24.50 -15.64
N LYS A 140 -4.60 -24.19 -16.24
CA LYS A 140 -5.89 -24.15 -15.52
C LYS A 140 -6.27 -25.54 -15.02
N ASP A 141 -6.14 -26.55 -15.88
CA ASP A 141 -6.41 -27.94 -15.51
C ASP A 141 -5.46 -28.43 -14.41
N TRP A 142 -4.16 -28.12 -14.53
CA TRP A 142 -3.17 -28.45 -13.51
C TRP A 142 -3.50 -27.81 -12.16
N VAL A 143 -3.95 -26.55 -12.13
CA VAL A 143 -4.35 -25.88 -10.87
C VAL A 143 -5.60 -26.51 -10.26
N ARG A 144 -6.55 -26.97 -11.08
CA ARG A 144 -7.74 -27.69 -10.59
C ARG A 144 -7.36 -28.98 -9.87
N GLU A 145 -6.33 -29.68 -10.35
CA GLU A 145 -5.79 -30.90 -9.73
C GLU A 145 -4.83 -30.60 -8.57
N ASN A 146 -4.15 -29.45 -8.62
CA ASN A 146 -3.14 -29.03 -7.66
C ASN A 146 -3.53 -27.66 -7.06
N PRO A 147 -4.58 -27.60 -6.23
CA PRO A 147 -5.09 -26.32 -5.74
C PRO A 147 -4.05 -25.58 -4.88
N PRO A 148 -4.11 -24.24 -4.84
CA PRO A 148 -3.22 -23.46 -3.99
C PRO A 148 -3.40 -23.86 -2.52
N PRO A 149 -2.32 -23.82 -1.72
CA PRO A 149 -2.40 -24.14 -0.30
C PRO A 149 -3.41 -23.20 0.38
N ALA A 150 -4.16 -23.75 1.33
CA ALA A 150 -5.12 -22.97 2.09
C ALA A 150 -4.43 -21.75 2.70
N LYS A 151 -5.08 -20.58 2.59
CA LYS A 151 -4.59 -19.38 3.26
C LYS A 151 -4.52 -19.69 4.76
N PRO A 152 -3.36 -19.54 5.42
CA PRO A 152 -3.30 -19.67 6.87
C PRO A 152 -4.29 -18.67 7.46
N ARG A 153 -5.21 -19.18 8.29
CA ARG A 153 -6.16 -18.35 9.05
C ARG A 153 -5.41 -17.47 10.05
#